data_AF-A0AAJ2DJF8-F1
#
_entry.id   AF-A0AAJ2DJF8-F1
#
_cell.length_a   1.000
_cell.length_b   1.000
_cell.length_c   1.000
_cell.angle_alpha   90.00
_cell.angle_beta   90.00
_cell.angle_gamma   90.00
#
_symmetry.space_group_name_H-M   'P 1'
#
loop_
_entity.id
_entity.type
_entity.pdbx_description
1 polymer ?
#
loop_
_entity_poly.entity_id
_entity_poly.type
_entity_poly.pdbx_seq_one_letter_code
_entity_poly.pdbx_strand_id
1 'polypeptide(L)'
;MGAYRDFLLRATLYVYVFLYLFICIAFIFIIGMTHSSYNTVSILVVSIPFILLLALQWIVFHFSGGNNKGIFKSITIVGAILFSICIVQLGVNEYNSKFQTDRWLKDERKRVYMIDDLLTKHKLVGKPKKEIVQLLGKPTETRRFEEMNQTIYYLGDERGFIPIDSEWLILQFDNDDKVVEHRLYKD
;
A
#
# COMPACT_ATOMS: atom_id res chain seq x y z
N MET A 1 -5.82 46.65 -15.16
CA MET A 1 -4.99 45.44 -15.33
C MET A 1 -4.82 44.63 -14.04
N GLY A 2 -4.59 45.26 -12.87
CA GLY A 2 -4.42 44.54 -11.59
C GLY A 2 -5.60 43.65 -11.16
N ALA A 3 -6.84 44.15 -11.28
CA ALA A 3 -8.03 43.37 -10.89
C ALA A 3 -8.24 42.10 -11.73
N TYR A 4 -7.94 42.15 -13.04
CA TYR A 4 -8.04 40.99 -13.93
C TYR A 4 -6.97 39.94 -13.62
N ARG A 5 -5.72 40.37 -13.38
CA ARG A 5 -4.62 39.48 -12.97
C ARG A 5 -4.94 38.78 -11.64
N ASP A 6 -5.44 39.52 -10.66
CA ASP A 6 -5.78 38.98 -9.35
C ASP A 6 -6.94 37.98 -9.43
N PHE A 7 -7.93 38.23 -10.28
CA PHE A 7 -8.99 37.28 -10.57
C PHE A 7 -8.45 35.99 -11.19
N LEU A 8 -7.60 36.10 -12.23
CA LEU A 8 -7.00 34.93 -12.88
C LEU A 8 -6.19 34.07 -11.90
N LEU A 9 -5.31 34.68 -11.09
CA LEU A 9 -4.50 33.97 -10.10
C LEU A 9 -5.34 33.18 -9.10
N ARG A 10 -6.45 33.76 -8.63
CA ARG A 10 -7.37 33.08 -7.71
C ARG A 10 -8.16 31.98 -8.40
N ALA A 11 -8.64 32.21 -9.62
CA ALA A 11 -9.34 31.21 -10.41
C ALA A 11 -8.44 29.98 -10.65
N THR A 12 -7.18 30.20 -11.05
CA THR A 12 -6.19 29.13 -11.21
C THR A 12 -5.97 28.36 -9.90
N LEU A 13 -5.84 29.04 -8.76
CA LEU A 13 -5.71 28.38 -7.46
C LEU A 13 -6.92 27.50 -7.14
N TYR A 14 -8.14 28.00 -7.34
CA TYR A 14 -9.36 27.22 -7.03
C TYR A 14 -9.52 26.02 -7.95
N VAL A 15 -9.23 26.15 -9.24
CA VAL A 15 -9.19 25.03 -10.19
C VAL A 15 -8.16 24.00 -9.72
N TYR A 16 -6.98 24.44 -9.33
CA TYR A 16 -5.95 23.53 -8.81
C TYR A 16 -6.36 22.85 -7.51
N VAL A 17 -7.01 23.55 -6.58
CA VAL A 17 -7.54 22.95 -5.33
C VAL A 17 -8.55 21.85 -5.67
N PHE A 18 -9.45 22.08 -6.61
CA PHE A 18 -10.40 21.04 -7.05
C PHE A 18 -9.69 19.82 -7.62
N LEU A 19 -8.71 20.02 -8.50
CA LEU A 19 -7.90 18.93 -9.07
C LEU A 19 -7.09 18.20 -7.98
N TYR A 20 -6.52 18.93 -7.03
CA TYR A 20 -5.78 18.38 -5.90
C TYR A 20 -6.65 17.43 -5.07
N LEU A 21 -7.89 17.84 -4.75
CA LEU A 21 -8.83 16.98 -4.02
C LEU A 21 -9.10 15.68 -4.79
N PHE A 22 -9.34 15.78 -6.11
CA PHE A 22 -9.56 14.62 -6.96
C PHE A 22 -8.35 13.68 -6.99
N ILE A 23 -7.13 14.23 -7.12
CA ILE A 23 -5.88 13.47 -7.10
C ILE A 23 -5.68 12.78 -5.76
N CYS A 24 -5.91 13.47 -4.63
CA CYS A 24 -5.79 12.87 -3.31
C CYS A 24 -6.77 11.71 -3.11
N ILE A 25 -8.03 11.87 -3.52
CA ILE A 25 -9.03 10.79 -3.45
C ILE A 25 -8.58 9.60 -4.30
N ALA A 26 -8.09 9.86 -5.53
CA ALA A 26 -7.56 8.81 -6.39
C ALA A 26 -6.36 8.09 -5.76
N PHE A 27 -5.42 8.82 -5.13
CA PHE A 27 -4.30 8.20 -4.42
C PHE A 27 -4.74 7.38 -3.21
N ILE A 28 -5.66 7.87 -2.39
CA ILE A 28 -6.22 7.13 -1.25
C ILE A 28 -6.82 5.80 -1.73
N PHE A 29 -7.55 5.85 -2.84
CA PHE A 29 -8.15 4.66 -3.45
C PHE A 29 -7.10 3.70 -4.01
N ILE A 30 -6.16 4.20 -4.81
CA ILE A 30 -5.10 3.39 -5.45
C ILE A 30 -4.22 2.73 -4.38
N ILE A 31 -3.73 3.49 -3.39
CA ILE A 31 -2.89 2.97 -2.30
C ILE A 31 -3.62 1.88 -1.52
N GLY A 32 -4.93 2.07 -1.28
CA GLY A 32 -5.76 1.09 -0.61
C GLY A 32 -5.92 -0.21 -1.41
N MET A 33 -6.24 -0.08 -2.70
CA MET A 33 -6.48 -1.23 -3.59
C MET A 33 -5.22 -2.02 -3.86
N THR A 34 -4.10 -1.36 -4.18
CA THR A 34 -2.86 -2.05 -4.58
C THR A 34 -1.98 -2.44 -3.39
N HIS A 35 -2.40 -2.12 -2.17
CA HIS A 35 -1.57 -2.24 -0.96
C HIS A 35 -0.16 -1.66 -1.14
N SER A 36 -0.05 -0.52 -1.84
CA SER A 36 1.26 0.05 -2.19
C SER A 36 2.09 0.30 -0.93
N SER A 37 3.34 -0.14 -0.94
CA SER A 37 4.25 -0.05 0.18
C SER A 37 4.93 1.33 0.26
N TYR A 38 5.59 1.59 1.40
CA TYR A 38 6.27 2.84 1.68
C TYR A 38 7.63 2.86 0.96
N ASN A 39 7.63 3.22 -0.32
CA ASN A 39 8.84 3.45 -1.10
C ASN A 39 9.10 4.95 -1.27
N THR A 40 10.38 5.34 -1.41
CA THR A 40 10.82 6.71 -1.72
C THR A 40 10.06 7.26 -2.93
N VAL A 41 9.82 6.45 -3.96
CA VAL A 41 9.04 6.85 -5.14
C VAL A 41 7.60 7.21 -4.75
N SER A 42 6.92 6.38 -3.97
CA SER A 42 5.53 6.61 -3.54
C SER A 42 5.38 7.90 -2.74
N ILE A 43 6.31 8.17 -1.83
CA ILE A 43 6.33 9.40 -1.02
C ILE A 43 6.51 10.62 -1.92
N LEU A 44 7.45 10.57 -2.87
CA LEU A 44 7.69 11.66 -3.81
C LEU A 44 6.45 11.96 -4.64
N VAL A 45 5.82 10.92 -5.22
CA VAL A 45 4.62 11.06 -6.05
C VAL A 45 3.46 11.68 -5.27
N VAL A 46 3.22 11.24 -4.03
CA VAL A 46 2.16 11.79 -3.17
C VAL A 46 2.49 13.22 -2.69
N SER A 47 3.76 13.57 -2.54
CA SER A 47 4.19 14.90 -2.07
C SER A 47 4.11 15.97 -3.15
N ILE A 48 4.29 15.62 -4.43
CA ILE A 48 4.31 16.59 -5.54
C ILE A 48 3.05 17.48 -5.57
N PRO A 49 1.81 16.94 -5.56
CA PRO A 49 0.61 17.78 -5.59
C PRO A 49 0.50 18.73 -4.40
N PHE A 50 0.95 18.30 -3.22
CA PHE A 50 0.92 19.13 -2.01
C PHE A 50 1.98 20.25 -2.06
N ILE A 51 3.19 19.96 -2.53
CA ILE A 51 4.24 20.97 -2.74
C ILE A 51 3.78 22.01 -3.78
N LEU A 52 3.18 21.57 -4.88
CA LEU A 52 2.61 22.45 -5.90
C LEU A 52 1.46 23.32 -5.35
N LEU A 53 0.62 22.78 -4.44
CA LEU A 53 -0.42 23.56 -3.76
C LEU A 53 0.20 24.72 -2.98
N LEU A 54 1.24 24.44 -2.18
CA LEU A 54 1.94 25.45 -1.38
C LEU A 54 2.63 26.50 -2.27
N ALA A 55 3.26 26.06 -3.36
CA ALA A 55 3.89 26.96 -4.33
C ALA A 55 2.88 27.91 -4.99
N LEU A 56 1.71 27.40 -5.41
CA LEU A 56 0.65 28.22 -5.98
C LEU A 56 0.07 29.20 -4.95
N GLN A 57 -0.16 28.75 -3.71
CA GLN A 57 -0.60 29.65 -2.64
C GLN A 57 0.42 30.78 -2.39
N TRP A 58 1.72 30.46 -2.40
CA TRP A 58 2.78 31.45 -2.25
C TRP A 58 2.79 32.47 -3.39
N ILE A 59 2.67 32.02 -4.64
CA ILE A 59 2.55 32.89 -5.82
C ILE A 59 1.34 33.82 -5.68
N VAL A 60 0.16 33.28 -5.38
CA VAL A 60 -1.06 34.10 -5.25
C VAL A 60 -0.94 35.10 -4.09
N PHE A 61 -0.34 34.69 -2.96
CA PHE A 61 -0.11 35.58 -1.82
C PHE A 61 0.81 36.75 -2.16
N HIS A 62 1.86 36.51 -2.95
CA HIS A 62 2.82 37.55 -3.33
C HIS A 62 2.28 38.50 -4.41
N PHE A 63 1.49 37.99 -5.36
CA PHE A 63 1.07 38.75 -6.54
C PHE A 63 -0.37 39.27 -6.51
N SER A 64 -1.24 38.74 -5.65
CA SER A 64 -2.62 39.24 -5.46
C SER A 64 -2.70 40.22 -4.29
N GLY A 65 -3.30 41.39 -4.53
CA GLY A 65 -3.39 42.48 -3.54
C GLY A 65 -4.47 42.29 -2.46
N GLY A 66 -5.06 41.10 -2.31
CA GLY A 66 -6.16 40.87 -1.35
C GLY A 66 -5.77 40.05 -0.13
N ASN A 67 -6.26 40.46 1.04
CA ASN A 67 -5.97 39.80 2.31
C ASN A 67 -6.89 38.57 2.56
N ASN A 68 -6.57 37.44 1.94
CA ASN A 68 -7.35 36.19 2.03
C ASN A 68 -6.69 35.12 2.94
N LYS A 69 -5.93 35.54 3.96
CA LYS A 69 -5.13 34.64 4.82
C LYS A 69 -5.95 33.51 5.45
N GLY A 70 -7.20 33.76 5.84
CA GLY A 70 -8.09 32.74 6.41
C GLY A 70 -8.41 31.62 5.42
N ILE A 71 -8.72 31.97 4.17
CA ILE A 71 -9.01 31.00 3.10
C ILE A 71 -7.78 30.15 2.80
N PHE A 72 -6.59 30.77 2.69
CA PHE A 72 -5.35 30.03 2.46
C PHE A 72 -5.05 29.06 3.60
N LYS A 73 -5.21 29.49 4.85
CA LYS A 73 -5.05 28.61 6.01
C LYS A 73 -6.00 27.42 5.95
N SER A 74 -7.27 27.62 5.63
CA SER A 74 -8.23 26.52 5.48
C SER A 74 -7.85 25.55 4.37
N ILE A 75 -7.45 26.05 3.19
CA ILE A 75 -6.98 25.22 2.07
C ILE A 75 -5.76 24.40 2.48
N THR A 76 -4.78 25.00 3.17
CA THR A 76 -3.58 24.31 3.62
C THR A 76 -3.90 23.24 4.66
N ILE A 77 -4.81 23.51 5.61
CA ILE A 77 -5.23 22.53 6.62
C ILE A 77 -5.90 21.33 5.96
N VAL A 78 -6.89 21.55 5.09
CA VAL A 78 -7.59 20.46 4.38
C VAL A 78 -6.61 19.68 3.51
N GLY A 79 -5.73 20.39 2.79
CA GLY A 79 -4.69 19.77 1.97
C GLY A 79 -3.75 18.88 2.78
N ALA A 80 -3.27 19.38 3.91
CA ALA A 80 -2.37 18.66 4.80
C ALA A 80 -3.03 17.42 5.42
N ILE A 81 -4.33 17.47 5.73
CA ILE A 81 -5.08 16.31 6.24
C ILE A 81 -5.11 15.20 5.18
N LEU A 82 -5.49 15.52 3.94
CA LEU A 82 -5.54 14.54 2.85
C LEU A 82 -4.16 13.95 2.51
N PHE A 83 -3.13 14.80 2.49
CA PHE A 83 -1.75 14.37 2.32
C PHE A 83 -1.32 13.41 3.44
N SER A 84 -1.62 13.76 4.70
CA SER A 84 -1.28 12.92 5.87
C SER A 84 -1.98 11.57 5.81
N ILE A 85 -3.24 11.50 5.36
CA ILE A 85 -3.96 10.23 5.17
C ILE A 85 -3.19 9.33 4.19
N CYS A 86 -2.74 9.86 3.06
CA CYS A 86 -1.96 9.09 2.08
C CYS A 86 -0.66 8.55 2.68
N ILE A 87 0.08 9.39 3.42
CA ILE A 87 1.34 8.99 4.08
C ILE A 87 1.09 7.91 5.14
N VAL A 88 0.05 8.06 5.96
CA VAL A 88 -0.33 7.06 6.97
C VAL A 88 -0.72 5.75 6.32
N GLN A 89 -1.51 5.77 5.24
CA GLN A 89 -1.88 4.55 4.51
C GLN A 89 -0.66 3.81 3.95
N LEU A 90 0.29 4.53 3.34
CA LEU A 90 1.55 3.93 2.87
C LEU A 90 2.33 3.28 4.02
N GLY A 91 2.43 3.96 5.17
CA GLY A 91 3.12 3.43 6.34
C GLY A 91 2.42 2.20 6.95
N VAL A 92 1.09 2.21 7.00
CA VAL A 92 0.28 1.06 7.46
C VAL A 92 0.45 -0.14 6.52
N ASN A 93 0.46 0.08 5.21
CA ASN A 93 0.70 -0.98 4.23
C ASN A 93 2.11 -1.57 4.38
N GLU A 94 3.13 -0.74 4.53
CA GLU A 94 4.51 -1.20 4.78
C GLU A 94 4.60 -2.04 6.06
N TYR A 95 3.97 -1.58 7.14
CA TYR A 95 3.92 -2.32 8.40
C TYR A 95 3.25 -3.68 8.25
N ASN A 96 2.11 -3.72 7.54
CA ASN A 96 1.36 -4.95 7.26
C ASN A 96 2.09 -5.89 6.30
N SER A 97 3.02 -5.37 5.50
CA SER A 97 3.82 -6.17 4.58
C SER A 97 5.01 -6.87 5.26
N LYS A 98 5.35 -6.50 6.50
CA LYS A 98 6.41 -7.18 7.26
C LYS A 98 5.89 -8.48 7.85
N PHE A 99 6.61 -9.57 7.61
CA PHE A 99 6.29 -10.86 8.18
C PHE A 99 6.45 -10.83 9.69
N GLN A 100 5.36 -11.16 10.39
CA GLN A 100 5.35 -11.44 11.82
C GLN A 100 4.46 -12.65 12.08
N THR A 101 5.00 -13.63 12.81
CA THR A 101 4.35 -14.91 13.05
C THR A 101 2.98 -14.77 13.71
N ASP A 102 2.82 -13.90 14.70
CA ASP A 102 1.54 -13.66 15.38
C ASP A 102 0.47 -13.14 14.41
N ARG A 103 0.82 -12.19 13.52
CA ARG A 103 -0.10 -11.69 12.50
C ARG A 103 -0.42 -12.71 11.43
N TRP A 104 0.59 -13.44 10.97
CA TRP A 104 0.45 -14.52 10.00
C TRP A 104 -0.53 -15.59 10.49
N LEU A 105 -0.45 -15.96 11.77
CA LEU A 105 -1.34 -16.93 12.40
C LEU A 105 -2.74 -16.38 12.67
N LYS A 106 -2.86 -15.06 12.89
CA LYS A 106 -4.13 -14.42 13.28
C LYS A 106 -5.11 -14.23 12.11
N ASP A 107 -4.63 -13.87 10.93
CA ASP A 107 -5.50 -13.55 9.79
C ASP A 107 -4.92 -14.11 8.48
N GLU A 108 -5.45 -15.25 8.05
CA GLU A 108 -4.96 -15.95 6.87
C GLU A 108 -5.11 -15.13 5.59
N ARG A 109 -6.13 -14.25 5.51
CA ARG A 109 -6.40 -13.41 4.34
C ARG A 109 -5.39 -12.29 4.12
N LYS A 110 -4.54 -12.01 5.12
CA LYS A 110 -3.53 -10.95 5.06
C LYS A 110 -2.12 -11.48 4.85
N ARG A 111 -1.96 -12.80 4.80
CA ARG A 111 -0.65 -13.45 4.59
C ARG A 111 -0.03 -13.05 3.25
N VAL A 112 -0.85 -12.76 2.24
CA VAL A 112 -0.45 -12.30 0.90
C VAL A 112 0.40 -11.03 0.93
N TYR A 113 0.20 -10.14 1.91
CA TYR A 113 1.01 -8.94 2.05
C TYR A 113 2.37 -9.22 2.69
N MET A 114 2.46 -10.29 3.49
CA MET A 114 3.67 -10.66 4.25
C MET A 114 4.56 -11.67 3.53
N ILE A 115 4.05 -12.35 2.50
CA ILE A 115 4.73 -13.49 1.86
C ILE A 115 6.10 -13.12 1.30
N ASP A 116 6.24 -11.95 0.67
CA ASP A 116 7.51 -11.54 0.09
C ASP A 116 8.59 -11.31 1.17
N ASP A 117 8.21 -10.67 2.29
CA ASP A 117 9.11 -10.44 3.42
C ASP A 117 9.48 -11.77 4.11
N LEU A 118 8.52 -12.71 4.21
CA LEU A 118 8.76 -14.07 4.69
C LEU A 118 9.82 -14.77 3.83
N LEU A 119 9.61 -14.85 2.51
CA LEU A 119 10.50 -15.56 1.59
C LEU A 119 11.88 -14.90 1.51
N THR A 120 11.95 -13.57 1.66
CA THR A 120 13.21 -12.82 1.66
C THR A 120 14.03 -13.05 2.93
N LYS A 121 13.40 -13.03 4.11
CA LYS A 121 14.11 -13.11 5.40
C LYS A 121 14.27 -14.54 5.92
N HIS A 122 13.37 -15.44 5.56
CA HIS A 122 13.36 -16.81 6.02
C HIS A 122 13.62 -17.76 4.86
N LYS A 123 14.82 -18.35 4.83
CA LYS A 123 15.13 -19.42 3.87
C LYS A 123 14.31 -20.67 4.20
N LEU A 124 13.20 -20.88 3.49
CA LEU A 124 12.33 -22.04 3.73
C LEU A 124 12.94 -23.35 3.23
N VAL A 125 13.65 -23.31 2.10
CA VAL A 125 14.30 -24.48 1.49
C VAL A 125 15.33 -25.10 2.44
N GLY A 126 15.22 -26.41 2.63
CA GLY A 126 16.03 -27.23 3.53
C GLY A 126 15.49 -27.32 4.96
N LYS A 127 14.46 -26.54 5.34
CA LYS A 127 13.85 -26.64 6.66
C LYS A 127 12.98 -27.89 6.78
N PRO A 128 12.98 -28.57 7.94
CA PRO A 128 12.07 -29.67 8.19
C PRO A 128 10.64 -29.18 8.35
N LYS A 129 9.66 -30.00 7.95
CA LYS A 129 8.22 -29.72 8.03
C LYS A 129 7.77 -29.27 9.41
N LYS A 130 8.33 -29.85 10.47
CA LYS A 130 8.03 -29.45 11.86
C LYS A 130 8.40 -27.99 12.14
N GLU A 131 9.53 -27.51 11.62
CA GLU A 131 9.95 -26.11 11.78
C GLU A 131 9.07 -25.17 10.96
N ILE A 132 8.68 -25.58 9.76
CA ILE A 132 7.70 -24.83 8.94
C ILE A 132 6.38 -24.67 9.69
N VAL A 133 5.83 -25.75 10.24
CA VAL A 133 4.57 -25.71 11.01
C VAL A 133 4.72 -24.87 12.28
N GLN A 134 5.89 -24.86 12.91
CA GLN A 134 6.16 -23.98 14.05
C GLN A 134 6.20 -22.50 13.64
N LEU A 135 6.71 -22.18 12.46
CA LEU A 135 6.84 -20.81 11.96
C LEU A 135 5.54 -20.25 11.35
N LEU A 136 4.84 -21.06 10.55
CA LEU A 136 3.71 -20.65 9.72
C LEU A 136 2.37 -21.18 10.23
N GLY A 137 2.38 -22.05 11.25
CA GLY A 137 1.19 -22.70 11.75
C GLY A 137 0.78 -23.91 10.92
N LYS A 138 -0.45 -24.37 11.19
CA LYS A 138 -1.01 -25.52 10.49
C LYS A 138 -1.22 -25.21 9.00
N PRO A 139 -0.95 -26.17 8.10
CA PRO A 139 -1.34 -26.09 6.70
C PRO A 139 -2.82 -25.78 6.52
N THR A 140 -3.16 -25.16 5.39
CA THR A 140 -4.57 -25.05 4.96
C THR A 140 -5.06 -26.40 4.47
N GLU A 141 -6.16 -26.90 5.04
CA GLU A 141 -6.79 -28.15 4.61
C GLU A 141 -7.67 -27.88 3.37
N THR A 142 -7.30 -28.43 2.21
CA THR A 142 -8.15 -28.41 1.02
C THR A 142 -7.87 -29.59 0.09
N ARG A 143 -8.95 -30.14 -0.48
CA ARG A 143 -8.92 -31.25 -1.45
C ARG A 143 -8.29 -30.90 -2.79
N ARG A 144 -8.11 -29.61 -3.07
CA ARG A 144 -7.69 -29.10 -4.38
C ARG A 144 -6.24 -29.42 -4.74
N PHE A 145 -5.38 -29.57 -3.73
CA PHE A 145 -3.93 -29.79 -3.91
C PHE A 145 -3.42 -30.97 -3.07
N GLU A 146 -4.24 -32.01 -2.92
CA GLU A 146 -3.87 -33.21 -2.14
C GLU A 146 -2.81 -34.04 -2.89
N GLU A 147 -1.55 -33.65 -2.76
CA GLU A 147 -0.39 -34.47 -3.09
C GLU A 147 0.29 -34.96 -1.80
N MET A 148 0.75 -36.22 -1.79
CA MET A 148 1.25 -36.89 -0.56
C MET A 148 2.43 -36.17 0.12
N ASN A 149 3.17 -35.31 -0.60
CA ASN A 149 4.35 -34.61 -0.09
C ASN A 149 4.29 -33.08 -0.24
N GLN A 150 3.09 -32.49 -0.21
CA GLN A 150 2.93 -31.04 -0.26
C GLN A 150 2.29 -30.49 1.02
N THR A 151 2.58 -29.22 1.30
CA THR A 151 1.88 -28.41 2.29
C THR A 151 1.53 -27.10 1.66
N ILE A 152 0.31 -26.65 1.89
CA ILE A 152 -0.24 -25.44 1.30
C ILE A 152 -0.68 -24.47 2.37
N TYR A 153 -0.55 -23.18 2.08
CA TYR A 153 -1.03 -22.10 2.91
C TYR A 153 -1.81 -21.13 2.03
N TYR A 154 -3.10 -20.95 2.35
CA TYR A 154 -3.90 -19.87 1.81
C TYR A 154 -3.29 -18.52 2.23
N LEU A 155 -3.10 -17.62 1.27
CA LEU A 155 -2.49 -16.31 1.52
C LEU A 155 -3.52 -15.18 1.60
N GLY A 156 -4.70 -15.36 1.00
CA GLY A 156 -5.67 -14.30 0.77
C GLY A 156 -5.95 -14.08 -0.71
N ASP A 157 -6.72 -13.04 -0.99
CA ASP A 157 -7.01 -12.63 -2.36
C ASP A 157 -5.73 -12.11 -3.03
N GLU A 158 -5.62 -12.30 -4.34
CA GLU A 158 -4.41 -11.95 -5.07
C GLU A 158 -4.09 -10.47 -5.02
N ARG A 159 -2.80 -10.13 -5.09
CA ARG A 159 -2.36 -8.74 -5.16
C ARG A 159 -2.60 -8.20 -6.57
N GLY A 160 -3.32 -7.09 -6.67
CA GLY A 160 -3.60 -6.44 -7.94
C GLY A 160 -4.65 -5.34 -7.83
N PHE A 161 -5.03 -4.75 -8.97
CA PHE A 161 -6.11 -3.76 -9.02
C PHE A 161 -7.50 -4.39 -8.86
N ILE A 162 -7.66 -5.67 -9.23
CA ILE A 162 -8.92 -6.40 -9.13
C ILE A 162 -8.60 -7.79 -8.53
N PRO A 163 -8.68 -7.94 -7.20
CA PRO A 163 -8.35 -9.19 -6.52
C PRO A 163 -9.54 -10.14 -6.62
N ILE A 164 -9.64 -10.89 -7.72
CA ILE A 164 -10.73 -11.86 -7.95
C ILE A 164 -10.31 -13.23 -7.42
N ASP A 165 -9.07 -13.59 -7.69
CA ASP A 165 -8.55 -14.92 -7.44
C ASP A 165 -7.79 -14.98 -6.12
N SER A 166 -7.48 -16.19 -5.68
CA SER A 166 -6.76 -16.45 -4.43
C SER A 166 -5.29 -16.76 -4.68
N GLU A 167 -4.42 -16.28 -3.80
CA GLU A 167 -2.99 -16.61 -3.82
C GLU A 167 -2.67 -17.67 -2.74
N TRP A 168 -1.78 -18.60 -3.09
CA TRP A 168 -1.44 -19.76 -2.28
C TRP A 168 0.08 -19.96 -2.25
N LEU A 169 0.62 -20.28 -1.07
CA LEU A 169 1.99 -20.77 -0.92
C LEU A 169 1.95 -22.29 -0.90
N ILE A 170 2.66 -22.92 -1.84
CA ILE A 170 2.82 -24.38 -1.90
C ILE A 170 4.27 -24.70 -1.56
N LEU A 171 4.47 -25.62 -0.62
CA LEU A 171 5.77 -26.13 -0.19
C LEU A 171 5.83 -27.62 -0.52
N GLN A 172 6.87 -28.04 -1.24
CA GLN A 172 7.11 -29.45 -1.55
C GLN A 172 8.20 -30.00 -0.63
N PHE A 173 8.00 -31.25 -0.17
CA PHE A 173 8.92 -31.93 0.74
C PHE A 173 9.57 -33.15 0.07
N ASP A 174 10.80 -33.43 0.46
CA ASP A 174 11.46 -34.71 0.16
C ASP A 174 11.01 -35.83 1.12
N ASN A 175 11.60 -37.02 0.93
CA ASN A 175 11.33 -38.18 1.78
C ASN A 175 11.83 -38.01 3.23
N ASP A 176 12.69 -37.02 3.50
CA ASP A 176 13.19 -36.69 4.84
C ASP A 176 12.37 -35.56 5.50
N ASP A 177 11.19 -35.25 4.95
CA ASP A 177 10.30 -34.16 5.40
C ASP A 177 10.97 -32.77 5.37
N LYS A 178 11.90 -32.52 4.45
CA LYS A 178 12.52 -31.21 4.26
C LYS A 178 12.00 -30.51 3.01
N VAL A 179 11.84 -29.18 3.11
CA VAL A 179 11.39 -28.36 1.97
C VAL A 179 12.44 -28.41 0.86
N VAL A 180 12.07 -28.88 -0.32
CA VAL A 180 12.92 -28.86 -1.52
C VAL A 180 12.64 -27.63 -2.38
N GLU A 181 11.37 -27.22 -2.44
CA GLU A 181 10.93 -26.06 -3.20
C GLU A 181 9.73 -25.37 -2.57
N HIS A 182 9.55 -24.11 -2.96
CA HIS A 182 8.35 -23.33 -2.70
C HIS A 182 7.85 -22.71 -4.00
N ARG A 183 6.54 -22.51 -4.13
CA ARG A 183 5.93 -21.83 -5.27
C ARG A 183 4.70 -21.05 -4.84
N LEU A 184 4.49 -19.91 -5.47
CA LEU A 184 3.26 -19.13 -5.35
C LEU A 184 2.34 -19.54 -6.50
N TYR A 185 1.10 -19.86 -6.15
CA TYR A 185 0.05 -20.22 -7.10
C TYR A 185 -1.09 -19.23 -6.99
N LYS A 186 -1.59 -18.76 -8.13
CA LYS A 186 -2.78 -17.93 -8.24
C LYS A 186 -3.86 -18.76 -8.92
N ASP A 187 -5.05 -18.76 -8.33
CA ASP A 187 -6.24 -19.40 -8.89
C ASP A 187 -6.71 -18.71 -10.18
#